data_AF-A0AA97HEI8-F1
#
_entry.id   AF-A0AA97HEI8-F1
#
_cell.length_a   1.000
_cell.length_b   1.000
_cell.length_c   1.000
_cell.angle_alpha   90.00
_cell.angle_beta   90.00
_cell.angle_gamma   90.00
#
_symmetry.space_group_name_H-M   'P 1'
#
loop_
_entity.id
_entity.type
_entity.pdbx_description
1 polymer ?
#
loop_
_entity_poly.entity_id
_entity_poly.type
_entity_poly.pdbx_seq_one_letter_code
_entity_poly.pdbx_strand_id
1 'polypeptide(L)'
;MLAYLYLGTGSTALFSVMLGNAPYWLLIGMIFFGLALIMSSADSTISGFHSLFIIDLNRILPKLEESKLVVASRWLIVVISVLALIVASKGFSILYLFLLADLLCCAAAFPVFFGFYNARYQSYQALLSLIGGLVAGFIYFPLPGEPIAFLYESFLLATLVPVAISLVLLILPSKTVFDFSLITQTIKKLSN
;
A
#
# COMPACT_ATOMS: atom_id res chain seq x y z
N MET A 1 14.80 1.54 41.17
CA MET A 1 14.11 2.72 40.58
C MET A 1 14.63 3.15 39.20
N LEU A 2 15.77 2.62 38.71
CA LEU A 2 16.33 2.94 37.37
C LEU A 2 16.09 1.86 36.29
N ALA A 3 15.47 0.73 36.61
CA ALA A 3 15.33 -0.42 35.69
C ALA A 3 14.02 -0.45 34.86
N TYR A 4 13.09 0.50 35.08
CA TYR A 4 11.79 0.52 34.39
C TYR A 4 11.72 1.53 33.22
N LEU A 5 12.77 2.33 33.00
CA LEU A 5 12.77 3.37 31.97
C LEU A 5 13.24 2.89 30.58
N TYR A 6 13.62 1.61 30.46
CA TYR A 6 14.11 0.99 29.22
C TYR A 6 13.29 -0.25 28.81
N LEU A 7 12.01 -0.30 29.18
CA LEU A 7 11.06 -1.15 28.45
C LEU A 7 10.90 -0.52 27.08
N GLY A 8 11.65 -1.04 26.11
CA GLY A 8 11.63 -0.60 24.73
C GLY A 8 10.19 -0.47 24.25
N THR A 9 9.90 0.67 23.61
CA THR A 9 8.73 0.83 22.74
C THR A 9 8.57 -0.43 21.91
N GLY A 10 7.35 -0.97 21.74
CA GLY A 10 7.12 -2.32 21.19
C GLY A 10 7.91 -2.67 19.91
N SER A 11 8.31 -1.68 19.11
CA SER A 11 9.20 -1.80 17.94
C SER A 11 10.62 -2.30 18.23
N THR A 12 11.17 -2.15 19.43
CA THR A 12 12.55 -2.56 19.81
C THR A 12 12.57 -3.70 20.83
N ALA A 13 11.41 -4.29 21.13
CA ALA A 13 11.26 -5.34 22.14
C ALA A 13 12.14 -6.57 21.85
N LEU A 14 12.16 -7.05 20.60
CA LEU A 14 13.00 -8.19 20.19
C LEU A 14 14.49 -7.91 20.47
N PHE A 15 14.98 -6.75 20.04
CA PHE A 15 16.37 -6.36 20.26
C PHE A 15 16.69 -6.24 21.74
N SER A 16 15.80 -5.68 22.55
CA SER A 16 16.01 -5.57 24.01
C SER A 16 16.12 -6.93 24.70
N VAL A 17 15.31 -7.92 24.29
CA VAL A 17 15.36 -9.28 24.82
C VAL A 17 16.61 -10.04 24.36
N MET A 18 16.98 -9.87 23.08
CA MET A 18 18.17 -10.51 22.49
C MET A 18 19.47 -9.93 23.07
N LEU A 19 19.58 -8.61 23.25
CA LEU A 19 20.75 -7.97 23.87
C LEU A 19 21.01 -8.45 25.30
N GLY A 20 19.96 -8.84 26.04
CA GLY A 20 20.08 -9.34 27.41
C GLY A 20 20.56 -10.78 27.54
N ASN A 21 20.35 -11.63 26.52
CA ASN A 21 20.52 -13.09 26.65
C ASN A 21 21.29 -13.77 25.50
N ALA A 22 21.64 -13.06 24.42
CA ALA A 22 22.26 -13.66 23.24
C ALA A 22 23.78 -13.54 23.21
N PRO A 23 24.51 -14.53 22.64
CA PRO A 23 25.95 -14.45 22.44
C PRO A 23 26.32 -13.41 21.36
N TYR A 24 27.48 -12.76 21.50
CA TYR A 24 27.95 -11.68 20.62
C TYR A 24 28.00 -12.06 19.14
N TRP A 25 28.37 -13.31 18.80
CA TRP A 25 28.40 -13.77 17.41
C TRP A 25 27.00 -13.75 16.76
N LEU A 26 25.96 -14.07 17.53
CA LEU A 26 24.57 -14.07 17.04
C LEU A 26 24.08 -12.65 16.81
N LEU A 27 24.43 -11.69 17.68
CA LEU A 27 24.08 -10.28 17.49
C LEU A 27 24.67 -9.71 16.19
N ILE A 28 25.93 -10.01 15.90
CA ILE A 28 26.59 -9.61 14.65
C ILE A 28 25.91 -10.28 13.44
N GLY A 29 25.64 -11.58 13.53
CA GLY A 29 24.92 -12.32 12.49
C GLY A 29 23.54 -11.73 12.20
N MET A 30 22.80 -11.31 13.25
CA MET A 30 21.48 -10.70 13.13
C MET A 30 21.51 -9.37 12.37
N ILE A 31 22.56 -8.55 12.55
CA ILE A 31 22.69 -7.29 11.82
C ILE A 31 22.85 -7.55 10.32
N PHE A 32 23.76 -8.44 9.94
CA PHE A 32 23.94 -8.82 8.53
C PHE A 32 22.68 -9.46 7.95
N PHE A 33 22.02 -10.33 8.71
CA PHE A 33 20.79 -11.00 8.29
C PHE A 33 19.64 -9.99 8.12
N GLY A 34 19.44 -9.08 9.07
CA GLY A 34 18.43 -8.03 9.00
C GLY A 34 18.66 -7.10 7.81
N LEU A 35 19.90 -6.66 7.58
CA LEU A 35 20.26 -5.85 6.41
C LEU A 35 20.00 -6.60 5.11
N ALA A 36 20.36 -7.88 5.02
CA ALA A 36 20.12 -8.70 3.84
C ALA A 36 18.62 -8.87 3.53
N LEU A 37 17.79 -9.12 4.55
CA LEU A 37 16.34 -9.24 4.40
C LEU A 37 15.69 -7.93 3.93
N ILE A 38 16.10 -6.80 4.54
CA ILE A 38 15.58 -5.48 4.18
C ILE A 38 16.00 -5.12 2.75
N MET A 39 17.27 -5.35 2.38
CA MET A 39 17.76 -5.09 1.03
C MET A 39 16.98 -5.89 -0.02
N SER A 40 16.79 -7.20 0.21
CA SER A 40 16.04 -8.07 -0.72
C SER A 40 14.57 -7.65 -0.90
N SER A 41 13.91 -7.25 0.19
CA SER A 41 12.52 -6.77 0.14
C SER A 41 12.42 -5.40 -0.55
N ALA A 42 13.37 -4.49 -0.27
CA ALA A 42 13.46 -3.20 -0.94
C ALA A 42 13.69 -3.37 -2.45
N ASP A 43 14.63 -4.23 -2.85
CA ASP A 43 14.90 -4.54 -4.27
C ASP A 43 13.66 -5.11 -4.97
N SER A 44 12.94 -6.03 -4.31
CA SER A 44 11.70 -6.62 -4.85
C SER A 44 10.59 -5.57 -5.04
N THR A 45 10.40 -4.66 -4.09
CA THR A 45 9.38 -3.60 -4.20
C THR A 45 9.76 -2.55 -5.26
N ILE A 46 11.03 -2.15 -5.34
CA ILE A 46 11.52 -1.19 -6.33
C ILE A 46 11.39 -1.74 -7.75
N SER A 47 11.80 -3.00 -7.96
CA SER A 47 11.67 -3.65 -9.28
C SER A 47 10.20 -3.88 -9.67
N GLY A 48 9.33 -4.17 -8.70
CA GLY A 48 7.88 -4.18 -8.87
C GLY A 48 7.34 -2.84 -9.39
N PHE A 49 7.63 -1.74 -8.68
CA PHE A 49 7.23 -0.39 -9.11
C PHE A 49 7.78 -0.02 -10.49
N HIS A 50 9.04 -0.35 -10.79
CA HIS A 50 9.63 -0.09 -12.11
C HIS A 50 8.83 -0.71 -13.25
N SER A 51 8.41 -1.97 -13.08
CA SER A 51 7.61 -2.68 -14.10
C SER A 51 6.23 -2.06 -14.30
N LEU A 52 5.55 -1.66 -13.22
CA LEU A 52 4.26 -0.99 -13.27
C LEU A 52 4.38 0.36 -14.01
N PHE A 53 5.39 1.16 -13.67
CA PHE A 53 5.61 2.45 -14.34
C PHE A 53 5.96 2.30 -15.82
N ILE A 54 6.74 1.29 -16.23
CA ILE A 54 7.00 1.05 -17.65
C ILE A 54 5.69 0.77 -18.40
N ILE A 55 4.83 -0.09 -17.85
CA ILE A 55 3.56 -0.47 -18.47
C ILE A 55 2.62 0.74 -18.57
N ASP A 56 2.46 1.49 -17.47
CA ASP A 56 1.59 2.67 -17.44
C ASP A 56 2.11 3.79 -18.34
N LEU A 57 3.44 4.01 -18.39
CA LEU A 57 4.05 5.06 -19.21
C LEU A 57 3.98 4.73 -20.71
N ASN A 58 4.14 3.44 -21.08
CA ASN A 58 3.93 3.00 -22.46
C ASN A 58 2.47 3.24 -22.90
N ARG A 59 1.50 2.99 -22.02
CA ARG A 59 0.08 3.22 -22.30
C ARG A 59 -0.28 4.71 -22.45
N ILE A 60 0.35 5.61 -21.70
CA ILE A 60 0.04 7.06 -21.70
C ILE A 60 0.82 7.82 -22.79
N LEU A 61 2.03 7.37 -23.15
CA LEU A 61 2.92 8.04 -24.13
C LEU A 61 3.33 7.11 -25.28
N PRO A 62 2.40 6.62 -26.12
CA PRO A 62 2.69 5.66 -27.20
C PRO A 62 3.53 6.23 -28.35
N LYS A 63 3.95 7.50 -28.28
CA LYS A 63 4.71 8.21 -29.33
C LYS A 63 6.17 8.50 -28.95
N LEU A 64 6.65 8.06 -27.79
CA LEU A 64 8.03 8.25 -27.36
C LEU A 64 8.89 7.03 -27.73
N GLU A 65 10.13 7.27 -28.12
CA GLU A 65 11.12 6.21 -28.34
C GLU A 65 11.28 5.34 -27.08
N GLU A 66 11.29 4.01 -27.27
CA GLU A 66 11.47 2.98 -26.22
C GLU A 66 12.63 3.31 -25.24
N SER A 67 13.72 3.89 -25.75
CA SER A 67 14.89 4.29 -24.95
C SER A 67 14.60 5.39 -23.93
N LYS A 68 13.70 6.34 -24.25
CA LYS A 68 13.33 7.46 -23.38
C LYS A 68 12.31 7.05 -22.31
N LEU A 69 11.45 6.07 -22.61
CA LEU A 69 10.48 5.52 -21.65
C LEU A 69 11.19 4.84 -20.47
N VAL A 70 12.25 4.07 -20.74
CA VAL A 70 13.04 3.40 -19.68
C VAL A 70 13.81 4.40 -18.82
N VAL A 71 14.33 5.49 -19.41
CA VAL A 71 15.01 6.55 -18.65
C VAL A 71 14.02 7.33 -17.77
N ALA A 72 12.81 7.60 -18.27
CA ALA A 72 11.75 8.26 -17.50
C ALA A 72 11.29 7.41 -16.30
N SER A 73 11.10 6.10 -16.48
CA SER A 73 10.75 5.18 -15.38
C SER A 73 11.83 5.16 -14.29
N ARG A 74 13.12 5.13 -14.68
CA ARG A 74 14.24 5.23 -13.72
C ARG A 74 14.23 6.55 -12.95
N TRP A 75 13.96 7.66 -13.62
CA TRP A 75 13.85 8.96 -12.96
C TRP A 75 12.70 9.00 -11.94
N LEU A 76 11.56 8.40 -12.25
CA LEU A 76 10.44 8.28 -11.29
C LEU A 76 10.85 7.50 -10.04
N ILE A 77 11.58 6.39 -10.19
CA ILE A 77 12.06 5.60 -9.04
C ILE A 77 13.00 6.42 -8.18
N VAL A 78 13.94 7.15 -8.77
CA VAL A 78 14.87 8.01 -8.01
C VAL A 78 14.09 9.04 -7.20
N VAL A 79 13.07 9.67 -7.79
CA VAL A 79 12.19 10.62 -7.07
C VAL A 79 11.47 9.94 -5.90
N ILE A 80 10.92 8.74 -6.11
CA ILE A 80 10.22 7.98 -5.06
C ILE A 80 11.19 7.60 -3.93
N SER A 81 12.41 7.16 -4.25
CA SER A 81 13.45 6.84 -3.27
C SER A 81 13.85 8.06 -2.44
N VAL A 82 13.95 9.25 -3.05
CA VAL A 82 14.22 10.50 -2.33
C VAL A 82 13.07 10.85 -1.39
N LEU A 83 11.81 10.72 -1.84
CA LEU A 83 10.64 10.92 -0.97
C LEU A 83 10.64 9.95 0.22
N ALA A 84 10.94 8.66 -0.02
CA ALA A 84 11.03 7.66 1.03
C ALA A 84 12.13 8.00 2.05
N LEU A 85 13.29 8.50 1.60
CA LEU A 85 14.37 8.95 2.47
C LEU A 85 13.97 10.15 3.33
N ILE A 86 13.23 11.11 2.76
CA ILE A 86 12.67 12.24 3.52
C ILE A 86 11.73 11.74 4.61
N VAL A 87 10.81 10.82 4.31
CA VAL A 87 9.87 10.27 5.30
C VAL A 87 10.61 9.48 6.38
N ALA A 88 11.60 8.66 6.01
CA ALA A 88 12.43 7.91 6.96
C ALA A 88 13.20 8.83 7.92
N SER A 89 13.67 9.99 7.44
CA SER A 89 14.41 10.97 8.26
C SER A 89 13.54 11.65 9.34
N LYS A 90 12.21 11.60 9.22
CA LYS A 90 11.27 12.21 10.18
C LYS A 90 11.16 11.43 11.50
N GLY A 91 11.72 10.21 11.58
CA GLY A 91 11.78 9.44 12.82
C GLY A 91 10.42 8.95 13.32
N PHE A 92 9.45 8.72 12.43
CA PHE A 92 8.17 8.13 12.81
C PHE A 92 8.36 6.73 13.43
N SER A 93 7.51 6.37 14.39
CA SER A 93 7.56 5.04 14.98
C SER A 93 7.18 3.99 13.92
N ILE A 94 7.95 2.90 13.84
CA ILE A 94 7.71 1.83 12.86
C ILE A 94 6.29 1.26 13.02
N LEU A 95 5.84 1.12 14.27
CA LEU A 95 4.48 0.65 14.59
C LEU A 95 3.41 1.56 13.99
N TYR A 96 3.61 2.89 14.03
CA TYR A 96 2.68 3.84 13.41
C TYR A 96 2.61 3.68 11.90
N LEU A 97 3.78 3.56 11.23
CA LEU A 97 3.84 3.32 9.79
C LEU A 97 3.20 1.98 9.39
N PHE A 98 3.37 0.94 10.22
CA PHE A 98 2.75 -0.37 10.02
C PHE A 98 1.23 -0.31 10.13
N LEU A 99 0.70 0.33 11.17
CA LEU A 99 -0.74 0.52 11.36
C LEU A 99 -1.35 1.37 10.23
N LEU A 100 -0.63 2.40 9.77
CA LEU A 100 -1.05 3.21 8.63
C LEU A 100 -1.13 2.35 7.34
N ALA A 101 -0.15 1.48 7.11
CA ALA A 101 -0.17 0.56 5.96
C ALA A 101 -1.33 -0.44 6.02
N ASP A 102 -1.60 -1.01 7.20
CA ASP A 102 -2.75 -1.90 7.41
C ASP A 102 -4.08 -1.19 7.16
N LEU A 103 -4.20 0.09 7.55
CA LEU A 103 -5.39 0.91 7.28
C LEU A 103 -5.63 1.10 5.77
N LEU A 104 -4.56 1.39 5.01
CA LEU A 104 -4.62 1.47 3.55
C LEU A 104 -5.02 0.13 2.93
N CYS A 105 -4.50 -0.98 3.46
CA CYS A 105 -4.84 -2.33 3.01
C CYS A 105 -6.32 -2.65 3.26
N CYS A 106 -6.84 -2.33 4.45
CA CYS A 106 -8.25 -2.48 4.79
C CYS A 106 -9.17 -1.67 3.87
N ALA A 107 -8.79 -0.44 3.54
CA ALA A 107 -9.56 0.41 2.64
C ALA A 107 -9.57 -0.12 1.19
N ALA A 108 -8.49 -0.77 0.75
CA ALA A 108 -8.33 -1.28 -0.61
C ALA A 108 -8.85 -2.71 -0.82
N ALA A 109 -8.82 -3.57 0.20
CA ALA A 109 -9.19 -4.97 0.07
C ALA A 109 -10.61 -5.15 -0.48
N PHE A 110 -11.59 -4.47 0.12
CA PHE A 110 -12.99 -4.62 -0.27
C PHE A 110 -13.28 -4.13 -1.71
N PRO A 111 -12.89 -2.91 -2.12
CA PRO A 111 -13.06 -2.46 -3.51
C PRO A 111 -12.38 -3.34 -4.56
N VAL A 112 -11.18 -3.87 -4.25
CA VAL A 112 -10.42 -4.73 -5.17
C VAL A 112 -11.11 -6.08 -5.38
N PHE A 113 -11.48 -6.78 -4.29
CA PHE A 113 -12.18 -8.06 -4.41
C PHE A 113 -13.56 -7.89 -5.04
N PHE A 114 -14.28 -6.84 -4.69
CA PHE A 114 -15.60 -6.56 -5.27
C PHE A 114 -15.53 -6.22 -6.76
N GLY A 115 -14.50 -5.46 -7.16
CA GLY A 115 -14.22 -5.13 -8.56
C GLY A 115 -13.92 -6.37 -9.42
N PHE A 116 -13.31 -7.42 -8.85
CA PHE A 116 -13.09 -8.69 -9.56
C PHE A 116 -14.34 -9.56 -9.65
N TYR A 117 -15.25 -9.52 -8.67
CA TYR A 117 -16.41 -10.42 -8.62
C TYR A 117 -17.61 -9.93 -9.45
N ASN A 118 -17.77 -8.62 -9.65
CA ASN A 118 -18.97 -8.06 -10.25
C ASN A 118 -18.67 -7.21 -11.49
N ALA A 119 -18.89 -7.76 -12.68
CA ALA A 119 -18.61 -7.10 -13.97
C ALA A 119 -19.45 -5.83 -14.24
N ARG A 120 -20.49 -5.56 -13.44
CA ARG A 120 -21.28 -4.31 -13.51
C ARG A 120 -20.73 -3.21 -12.61
N TYR A 121 -19.68 -3.48 -11.84
CA TYR A 121 -19.00 -2.49 -11.02
C TYR A 121 -18.00 -1.72 -11.88
N GLN A 122 -18.36 -0.49 -12.26
CA GLN A 122 -17.47 0.37 -13.02
C GLN A 122 -16.21 0.68 -12.20
N SER A 123 -15.04 0.78 -12.85
CA SER A 123 -13.77 1.16 -12.21
C SER A 123 -13.88 2.46 -11.40
N TYR A 124 -14.76 3.38 -11.83
CA TYR A 124 -15.05 4.62 -11.12
C TYR A 124 -15.68 4.42 -9.74
N GLN A 125 -16.57 3.44 -9.57
CA GLN A 125 -17.22 3.17 -8.29
C GLN A 125 -16.25 2.52 -7.29
N ALA A 126 -15.38 1.63 -7.76
CA ALA A 126 -14.30 1.05 -6.95
C ALA A 126 -13.28 2.10 -6.51
N LEU A 127 -12.97 3.07 -7.38
CA LEU A 127 -12.08 4.19 -7.04
C LEU A 127 -12.73 5.10 -5.97
N LEU A 128 -14.02 5.41 -6.11
CA LEU A 128 -14.76 6.23 -5.15
C LEU A 128 -14.87 5.55 -3.78
N SER A 129 -15.12 4.23 -3.73
CA SER A 129 -15.18 3.51 -2.45
C SER A 129 -13.81 3.41 -1.78
N LEU A 130 -12.73 3.23 -2.55
CA LEU A 130 -11.35 3.31 -2.06
C LEU A 130 -11.05 4.69 -1.46
N ILE A 131 -11.29 5.77 -2.21
CA ILE A 131 -11.01 7.15 -1.75
C ILE A 131 -11.87 7.47 -0.53
N GLY A 132 -13.15 7.11 -0.55
CA GLY A 132 -14.06 7.34 0.58
C GLY A 132 -13.64 6.57 1.83
N GLY A 133 -13.24 5.31 1.69
CA GLY A 133 -12.72 4.50 2.80
C GLY A 133 -11.40 5.04 3.36
N LEU A 134 -10.52 5.50 2.48
CA LEU A 134 -9.25 6.10 2.85
C LEU A 134 -9.44 7.43 3.59
N VAL A 135 -10.28 8.34 3.07
CA VAL A 135 -10.59 9.62 3.71
C VAL A 135 -11.23 9.39 5.08
N ALA A 136 -12.18 8.46 5.19
CA ALA A 136 -12.80 8.16 6.47
C ALA A 136 -11.84 7.52 7.47
N GLY A 137 -10.93 6.64 7.01
CA GLY A 137 -9.87 6.09 7.83
C GLY A 137 -8.90 7.15 8.34
N PHE A 138 -8.51 8.10 7.49
CA PHE A 138 -7.61 9.21 7.87
C PHE A 138 -8.24 10.21 8.84
N ILE A 139 -9.56 10.46 8.77
CA ILE A 139 -10.25 11.39 9.68
C ILE A 139 -10.14 10.94 11.14
N TYR A 140 -10.16 9.63 11.38
CA TYR A 140 -10.09 9.07 12.74
C TYR A 140 -8.69 8.64 13.17
N PHE A 141 -7.74 8.58 12.24
CA PHE A 141 -6.39 8.09 12.54
C PHE A 141 -5.62 9.10 13.44
N PRO A 142 -5.08 8.65 14.59
CA PRO A 142 -4.41 9.54 15.54
C PRO A 142 -3.12 10.13 14.94
N LEU A 143 -2.81 11.39 15.29
CA LEU A 143 -1.61 12.07 14.81
C LEU A 143 -0.33 11.52 15.47
N PRO A 144 0.83 11.66 14.82
CA PRO A 144 2.10 11.17 15.36
C PRO A 144 2.43 11.88 16.68
N GLY A 145 2.30 11.16 17.79
CA GLY A 145 2.61 11.63 19.15
C GLY A 145 1.45 11.63 20.14
N GLU A 146 0.21 11.39 19.69
CA GLU A 146 -0.95 11.23 20.57
C GLU A 146 -1.09 9.80 21.14
N PRO A 147 -1.69 9.63 22.34
CA PRO A 147 -2.01 8.31 22.83
C PRO A 147 -2.96 7.59 21.85
N ILE A 148 -2.66 6.32 21.57
CA ILE A 148 -3.39 5.40 20.68
C ILE A 148 -4.78 5.00 21.25
N ALA A 149 -5.61 5.98 21.60
CA ALA A 149 -6.91 5.78 22.25
C ALA A 149 -8.02 5.31 21.30
N PHE A 150 -8.00 5.74 20.03
CA PHE A 150 -9.06 5.50 19.04
C PHE A 150 -8.64 4.57 17.88
N LEU A 151 -7.61 3.73 18.11
CA LEU A 151 -7.03 2.91 17.05
C LEU A 151 -8.05 1.91 16.47
N TYR A 152 -8.77 1.21 17.34
CA TYR A 152 -9.79 0.24 16.95
C TYR A 152 -10.89 0.88 16.10
N GLU A 153 -11.36 2.06 16.48
CA GLU A 153 -12.41 2.79 15.75
C GLU A 153 -11.94 3.23 14.36
N SER A 154 -10.66 3.62 14.23
CA SER A 154 -10.06 3.99 12.94
C SER A 154 -10.02 2.82 11.96
N PHE A 155 -9.60 1.63 12.42
CA PHE A 155 -9.59 0.41 11.60
C PHE A 155 -11.00 -0.06 11.25
N LEU A 156 -11.93 0.05 12.21
CA LEU A 156 -13.31 -0.35 12.02
C LEU A 156 -14.01 0.58 11.01
N LEU A 157 -13.76 1.89 11.05
CA LEU A 157 -14.28 2.83 10.07
C LEU A 157 -13.60 2.68 8.71
N ALA A 158 -12.28 2.47 8.66
CA ALA A 158 -11.56 2.23 7.41
C ALA A 158 -12.03 0.95 6.68
N THR A 159 -12.58 -0.03 7.39
CA THR A 159 -13.18 -1.24 6.80
C THR A 159 -14.67 -1.07 6.50
N LEU A 160 -15.47 -0.52 7.42
CA LEU A 160 -16.92 -0.37 7.24
C LEU A 160 -17.30 0.70 6.23
N VAL A 161 -16.55 1.78 6.10
CA VAL A 161 -16.88 2.86 5.16
C VAL A 161 -16.75 2.43 3.69
N PRO A 162 -15.66 1.80 3.22
CA PRO A 162 -15.61 1.29 1.84
C PRO A 162 -16.64 0.19 1.58
N VAL A 163 -16.95 -0.65 2.58
CA VAL A 163 -18.04 -1.64 2.51
C VAL A 163 -19.39 -0.94 2.35
N ALA A 164 -19.70 0.04 3.20
CA ALA A 164 -20.96 0.78 3.20
C ALA A 164 -21.11 1.60 1.91
N ILE A 165 -20.07 2.31 1.48
CA ILE A 165 -20.07 3.05 0.21
C ILE A 165 -20.32 2.08 -0.94
N SER A 166 -19.65 0.93 -0.95
CA SER A 166 -19.82 -0.04 -2.03
C SER A 166 -21.21 -0.67 -2.06
N LEU A 167 -21.80 -0.96 -0.89
CA LEU A 167 -23.16 -1.46 -0.75
C LEU A 167 -24.21 -0.41 -1.14
N VAL A 168 -24.02 0.85 -0.72
CA VAL A 168 -24.89 1.97 -1.07
C VAL A 168 -24.82 2.28 -2.57
N LEU A 169 -23.64 2.24 -3.18
CA LEU A 169 -23.47 2.40 -4.63
C LEU A 169 -24.09 1.25 -5.43
N LEU A 170 -24.17 0.05 -4.86
CA LEU A 170 -24.84 -1.10 -5.48
C LEU A 170 -26.37 -0.98 -5.44
N ILE A 171 -26.91 -0.33 -4.41
CA ILE A 171 -28.33 -0.03 -4.27
C ILE A 171 -28.78 1.08 -5.23
N LEU A 172 -27.87 1.98 -5.66
CA LEU A 172 -28.16 2.89 -6.78
C LEU A 172 -28.19 2.11 -8.11
N PRO A 173 -29.24 2.30 -8.94
CA PRO A 173 -29.31 1.63 -10.24
C PRO A 173 -28.25 2.20 -11.18
N SER A 174 -27.15 1.47 -11.36
CA SER A 174 -26.20 1.78 -12.43
C SER A 174 -26.80 1.35 -13.78
N LYS A 175 -26.97 2.32 -14.69
CA LYS A 175 -27.61 2.15 -16.00
C LYS A 175 -26.76 1.44 -17.06
N THR A 176 -25.48 1.17 -16.82
CA THR A 176 -24.62 0.60 -17.86
C THR A 176 -24.23 -0.83 -17.53
N VAL A 177 -24.99 -1.76 -18.10
CA VAL A 177 -24.59 -3.16 -18.22
C VAL A 177 -23.35 -3.18 -19.11
N PHE A 178 -22.22 -3.65 -18.58
CA PHE A 178 -21.02 -3.86 -19.38
C PHE A 178 -21.29 -5.01 -20.35
N ASP A 179 -21.43 -4.69 -21.62
CA ASP A 179 -21.87 -5.62 -22.66
C ASP A 179 -20.66 -6.43 -23.17
N PHE A 180 -20.46 -7.63 -22.61
CA PHE A 180 -19.39 -8.56 -23.00
C PHE A 180 -19.43 -8.96 -24.49
N SER A 181 -20.55 -8.71 -25.16
CA SER A 181 -20.74 -8.94 -26.60
C SER A 181 -19.79 -8.11 -27.48
N LEU A 182 -19.41 -6.89 -27.06
CA LEU A 182 -18.49 -6.01 -27.80
C LEU A 182 -17.04 -6.51 -27.82
N ILE A 183 -16.60 -7.17 -26.75
CA ILE A 183 -15.25 -7.73 -26.66
C ILE A 183 -15.12 -8.93 -27.60
N THR A 184 -16.12 -9.81 -27.62
CA THR A 184 -16.16 -10.98 -28.51
C THR A 184 -16.17 -10.57 -29.98
N GLN A 185 -16.89 -9.50 -30.34
CA GLN A 185 -16.88 -8.97 -31.71
C GLN A 185 -15.53 -8.37 -32.10
N THR A 186 -14.84 -7.69 -31.19
CA THR A 186 -13.52 -7.09 -31.45
C THR A 186 -12.45 -8.17 -31.67
N ILE A 187 -12.49 -9.25 -30.87
CA ILE A 187 -11.57 -10.40 -31.04
C ILE A 187 -11.84 -11.11 -32.38
N LYS A 188 -13.11 -11.30 -32.75
CA LYS A 188 -13.47 -11.94 -34.03
C LYS A 188 -13.04 -11.12 -35.25
N LYS A 189 -12.97 -9.79 -35.12
CA LYS A 189 -12.53 -8.88 -36.17
C LYS A 189 -11.00 -8.78 -36.32
N LEU A 190 -10.24 -9.18 -35.31
CA LEU A 190 -8.78 -9.27 -35.33
C LEU A 190 -8.27 -10.67 -35.76
N SER A 191 -9.14 -11.68 -35.69
CA SER A 191 -8.87 -13.06 -36.10
C SER A 191 -9.15 -13.34 -37.58
N ASN A 192 -9.63 -12.36 -38.35
CA ASN A 192 -10.01 -12.48 -39.75
C ASN A 192 -9.38 -11.36 -40.57
#